data_AF-A0A956EQL4-F1
#
_entry.id   AF-A0A956EQL4-F1
#
_cell.length_a   1.000
_cell.length_b   1.000
_cell.length_c   1.000
_cell.angle_alpha   90.00
_cell.angle_beta   90.00
_cell.angle_gamma   90.00
#
_symmetry.space_group_name_H-M   'P 1'
#
loop_
_entity.id
_entity.type
_entity.pdbx_description
1 polymer ?
#
loop_
_entity_poly.entity_id
_entity_poly.type
_entity_poly.pdbx_seq_one_letter_code
_entity_poly.pdbx_strand_id
1 'polypeptide(L)' 'MIQVSELDKRFGAIHAVAGVSFRAADGEITGLLGPNGAGKTTTLR' A
#
# COMPACT_ATOMS: atom_id res chain seq x y z
N MET A 1 -3.78 -14.48 6.58
CA MET A 1 -3.03 -13.28 6.97
C MET A 1 -2.34 -12.74 5.72
N ILE A 2 -2.41 -11.43 5.46
CA ILE A 2 -1.62 -10.80 4.40
C ILE A 2 -0.46 -10.05 5.05
N GLN A 3 0.75 -10.25 4.54
CA GLN A 3 1.95 -9.50 4.95
C GLN A 3 2.58 -8.86 3.72
N VAL A 4 2.80 -7.55 3.81
CA VAL A 4 3.50 -6.75 2.80
C VAL A 4 4.77 -6.20 3.46
N SER A 5 5.88 -6.23 2.74
CA SER A 5 7.17 -5.78 3.23
C SER A 5 7.87 -4.99 2.14
N GLU A 6 8.25 -3.75 2.46
CA GLU A 6 9.00 -2.82 1.62
C GLU A 6 8.43 -2.68 0.19
N LEU A 7 7.09 -2.60 0.08
CA LEU A 7 6.45 -2.45 -1.23
C LEU A 7 6.89 -1.14 -1.88
N ASP A 8 7.43 -1.25 -3.09
CA ASP A 8 7.89 -0.14 -3.90
C ASP A 8 7.22 -0.21 -5.28
N LYS A 9 6.68 0.92 -5.74
CA LYS A 9 6.09 1.02 -7.07
C LYS A 9 6.31 2.39 -7.69
N ARG A 10 6.87 2.38 -8.91
CA ARG A 10 7.01 3.55 -9.77
C ARG A 10 6.17 3.41 -11.05
N PHE A 11 5.64 4.53 -11.51
CA PHE A 11 5.03 4.71 -12.82
C PHE A 11 5.77 5.82 -13.56
N GLY A 12 6.73 5.44 -14.40
CA GLY A 12 7.67 6.38 -15.00
C GLY A 12 8.43 7.15 -13.91
N ALA A 13 8.33 8.48 -13.93
CA ALA A 13 8.96 9.37 -12.94
C ALA A 13 8.23 9.43 -11.59
N ILE A 14 7.00 8.92 -11.49
CA ILE A 14 6.20 9.02 -10.26
C ILE A 14 6.49 7.81 -9.36
N HIS A 15 6.93 8.08 -8.14
CA HIS A 15 7.09 7.06 -7.10
C HIS A 15 5.81 6.95 -6.27
N ALA A 16 4.90 6.08 -6.71
CA ALA A 16 3.55 5.98 -6.15
C ALA A 16 3.49 5.25 -4.80
N VAL A 17 4.42 4.32 -4.56
CA VAL A 17 4.58 3.63 -3.27
C VAL A 17 6.06 3.49 -2.99
N ALA A 18 6.50 3.90 -1.80
CA ALA A 18 7.91 3.94 -1.42
C ALA A 18 8.14 3.22 -0.09
N GLY A 19 8.53 1.93 -0.15
CA GLY A 19 8.91 1.14 1.04
C GLY A 19 7.77 0.91 2.03
N VAL A 20 6.56 0.63 1.56
CA VAL A 20 5.41 0.42 2.47
C VAL A 20 5.40 -1.01 3.02
N SER A 21 5.37 -1.13 4.35
CA SER A 21 5.30 -2.40 5.08
C SER A 21 4.05 -2.42 5.98
N PHE A 22 3.23 -3.48 5.89
CA PHE A 22 2.06 -3.65 6.77
C PHE A 22 1.62 -5.12 6.84
N ARG A 23 0.73 -5.40 7.80
CA ARG A 23 0.06 -6.70 7.95
C ARG A 23 -1.45 -6.47 8.02
N ALA A 24 -2.21 -7.33 7.34
CA ALA A 24 -3.66 -7.44 7.50
C ALA A 24 -3.97 -8.80 8.13
N ALA A 25 -4.55 -8.77 9.33
CA ALA A 25 -4.88 -9.95 10.12
C ALA A 25 -6.11 -10.68 9.56
N ASP A 26 -6.22 -11.97 9.87
CA ASP A 26 -7.39 -12.76 9.50
C ASP A 26 -8.60 -12.39 10.37
N GLY A 27 -9.78 -12.33 9.77
CA GLY A 27 -11.01 -11.97 10.47
C GLY A 27 -11.19 -10.48 10.76
N GLU A 28 -10.29 -9.61 10.29
CA GLU A 28 -10.34 -8.16 10.48
C GLU A 28 -10.55 -7.40 9.16
N ILE A 29 -11.27 -6.28 9.23
CA ILE A 29 -11.38 -5.35 8.11
C ILE A 29 -10.21 -4.36 8.21
N THR A 30 -9.31 -4.40 7.23
CA THR A 30 -8.19 -3.45 7.12
C THR A 30 -8.50 -2.40 6.07
N GLY A 31 -8.46 -1.11 6.46
CA GLY A 31 -8.67 0.03 5.57
C GLY A 31 -7.42 0.87 5.40
N LEU A 32 -7.15 1.33 4.17
CA LEU A 32 -6.04 2.24 3.87
C LEU A 32 -6.60 3.65 3.62
N LEU A 33 -6.25 4.61 4.49
CA LEU A 33 -6.77 5.99 4.45
C LEU A 33 -5.66 7.01 4.18
N GLY A 34 -5.99 8.09 3.49
CA GLY A 34 -5.06 9.16 3.15
C GLY A 34 -5.55 10.02 1.98
N PRO A 35 -4.89 11.15 1.70
CA PRO A 35 -5.30 12.08 0.64
C PRO A 35 -5.18 11.46 -0.76
N ASN A 36 -5.73 12.14 -1.78
CA ASN A 36 -5.57 11.72 -3.18
C ASN A 36 -4.09 11.72 -3.57
N GLY A 37 -3.67 10.71 -4.33
CA GLY A 37 -2.26 10.53 -4.72
C GLY A 37 -1.37 9.85 -3.67
N ALA A 38 -1.85 9.56 -2.46
CA ALA A 38 -1.06 8.92 -1.39
C ALA A 38 -0.72 7.43 -1.63
N GLY A 39 -0.89 6.90 -2.85
CA GLY A 39 -0.54 5.51 -3.18
C GLY A 39 -1.61 4.46 -2.83
N LYS A 40 -2.74 4.81 -2.23
CA LYS A 40 -3.75 3.84 -1.72
C LYS A 40 -4.16 2.75 -2.72
N THR A 41 -4.65 3.16 -3.90
CA THR A 41 -5.07 2.23 -4.96
C THR A 41 -3.90 1.46 -5.53
N THR A 42 -2.70 2.04 -5.51
CA THR A 42 -1.47 1.38 -5.96
C THR A 42 -1.00 0.31 -4.96
N THR A 43 -1.22 0.53 -3.65
CA THR A 43 -0.90 -0.44 -2.61
C THR A 43 -1.86 -1.64 -2.58
N LEU A 44 -3.12 -1.44 -2.99
CA LEU A 44 -4.17 -2.48 -2.95
C LEU A 44 -4.38 -3.23 -4.27
N ARG A 45 -3.63 -2.89 -5.34
CA ARG A 45 -3.64 -3.59 -6.63
C ARG A 45 -2.39 -4.42 -6.79
#